data_AF-A0A8T2V375-F1
#
_entry.id   AF-A0A8T2V375-F1
#
_cell.length_a   1.000
_cell.length_b   1.000
_cell.length_c   1.000
_cell.angle_alpha   90.00
_cell.angle_beta   90.00
_cell.angle_gamma   90.00
#
_symmetry.space_group_name_H-M   'P 1'
#
loop_
_entity.id
_entity.type
_entity.pdbx_description
1 polymer ?
#
loop_
_entity_poly.entity_id
_entity_poly.type
_entity_poly.pdbx_seq_one_letter_code
_entity_poly.pdbx_strand_id
1 'polypeptide(L)'
;MSSAFSRGRSFNRRHVVVAGVSIFWASVGTVAVAAASMSASMLSGSNSARKASLFVKRGMQLLVHGNVEASLTMFENALLSDPRQKPYLWQRGLSLYYANRFAEGAVQFREDVAVNPNDTEESIWCFICEARVQGVENARKQFLEVGQDRRPVMQKAYKLFKDGGLYHEAEGNAEDAKSAILAACRTPYGLRSGDYMASLAKVHCKCRGWEL
;
A
#
# COMPACT_ATOMS: atom_id res chain seq x y z
N MET A 1 38.62 12.73 -45.94
CA MET A 1 40.02 13.19 -46.16
C MET A 1 40.55 13.62 -44.81
N SER A 2 41.17 12.70 -44.08
CA SER A 2 42.66 12.54 -43.99
C SER A 2 43.21 13.53 -42.96
N SER A 3 43.56 13.07 -41.75
CA SER A 3 44.93 12.65 -41.33
C SER A 3 45.90 13.85 -41.22
N ALA A 4 46.84 14.01 -40.30
CA ALA A 4 47.40 13.22 -39.23
C ALA A 4 48.33 14.15 -38.41
N PHE A 5 48.55 13.78 -37.15
CA PHE A 5 49.84 13.69 -36.44
C PHE A 5 51.09 14.35 -37.07
N SER A 6 51.81 15.18 -36.29
CA SER A 6 53.28 15.02 -36.13
C SER A 6 53.82 15.74 -34.89
N ARG A 7 54.92 15.18 -34.37
CA ARG A 7 55.57 15.42 -33.07
C ARG A 7 56.80 16.34 -33.18
N GLY A 8 57.25 16.84 -32.01
CA GLY A 8 58.66 17.12 -31.67
C GLY A 8 58.91 18.61 -31.39
N ARG A 9 59.73 19.05 -30.43
CA ARG A 9 60.79 18.45 -29.59
C ARG A 9 60.97 19.37 -28.35
N SER A 10 61.06 18.80 -27.15
CA SER A 10 62.23 18.80 -26.25
C SER A 10 63.06 20.09 -26.15
N PHE A 11 63.05 20.73 -24.97
CA PHE A 11 64.26 21.35 -24.42
C PHE A 11 64.38 21.11 -22.92
N ASN A 12 65.60 20.81 -22.52
CA ASN A 12 66.06 20.21 -21.27
C ASN A 12 66.71 21.29 -20.40
N ARG A 13 66.34 21.42 -19.11
CA ARG A 13 67.20 22.07 -18.09
C ARG A 13 67.02 21.45 -16.69
N ARG A 14 67.93 20.52 -16.41
CA ARG A 14 68.80 20.40 -15.21
C ARG A 14 68.19 20.59 -13.81
N HIS A 15 68.11 19.45 -13.13
CA HIS A 15 68.56 19.14 -11.77
C HIS A 15 68.87 20.30 -10.80
N VAL A 16 68.13 20.32 -9.68
CA VAL A 16 68.71 20.52 -8.35
C VAL A 16 68.15 19.42 -7.44
N VAL A 17 69.06 18.58 -6.93
CA VAL A 17 68.79 17.59 -5.89
C VAL A 17 69.03 18.30 -4.55
N VAL A 18 68.02 18.33 -3.68
CA VAL A 18 68.22 18.61 -2.26
C VAL A 18 67.71 17.39 -1.50
N ALA A 19 68.66 16.65 -0.93
CA ALA A 19 68.42 15.62 0.06
C ALA A 19 67.94 16.28 1.37
N GLY A 20 66.90 15.74 2.00
CA GLY A 20 66.44 16.27 3.27
C GLY A 20 65.27 15.50 3.88
N VAL A 21 65.62 14.54 4.74
CA VAL A 21 64.87 14.10 5.93
C VAL A 21 63.49 13.46 5.72
N SER A 22 63.49 12.13 5.86
CA SER A 22 62.32 11.33 6.19
C SER A 22 61.62 11.83 7.45
N ILE A 23 60.35 12.19 7.35
CA ILE A 23 59.43 12.20 8.50
C ILE A 23 58.16 11.47 8.07
N PHE A 24 58.07 10.21 8.50
CA PHE A 24 56.91 9.35 8.35
C PHE A 24 55.86 9.79 9.38
N TRP A 25 54.94 10.68 9.01
CA TRP A 25 53.75 10.94 9.82
C TRP A 25 52.74 9.82 9.55
N ALA A 26 52.79 8.78 10.38
CA ALA A 26 51.68 7.84 10.50
C ALA A 26 50.52 8.58 11.19
N SER A 27 49.63 9.19 10.39
CA SER A 27 48.31 9.60 10.89
C SER A 27 47.45 8.35 11.07
N VAL A 28 47.67 7.67 12.18
CA VAL A 28 46.69 6.78 12.79
C VAL A 28 45.54 7.67 13.30
N GLY A 29 44.33 7.40 12.83
CA GLY A 29 43.12 7.89 13.48
C GLY A 29 42.20 8.70 12.59
N THR A 30 41.33 8.02 11.84
CA THR A 30 39.87 8.02 12.04
C THR A 30 39.19 7.31 10.86
N VAL A 31 39.02 6.00 10.94
CA VAL A 31 37.95 5.29 10.23
C VAL A 31 36.97 4.81 11.30
N ALA A 32 36.21 5.72 11.90
CA ALA A 32 35.16 5.38 12.85
C ALA A 32 34.15 6.51 13.03
N VAL A 33 33.36 6.86 12.01
CA VAL A 33 32.10 7.61 12.21
C VAL A 33 30.89 6.99 11.46
N ALA A 34 31.07 6.00 10.58
CA ALA A 34 29.93 5.44 9.85
C ALA A 34 29.01 4.50 10.67
N ALA A 35 29.44 4.01 11.85
CA ALA A 35 28.67 3.02 12.62
C ALA A 35 27.64 3.63 13.60
N ALA A 36 27.83 4.89 14.03
CA ALA A 36 26.95 5.54 15.01
C ALA A 36 25.71 6.21 14.38
N SER A 37 25.78 6.57 13.10
CA SER A 37 24.64 7.17 12.37
C SER A 37 23.66 6.10 11.87
N MET A 38 24.14 4.92 11.46
CA MET A 38 23.27 3.79 11.06
C MET A 38 22.40 3.29 12.22
N SER A 39 22.93 3.23 13.45
CA SER A 39 22.18 2.75 14.61
C SER A 39 21.06 3.72 15.03
N ALA A 40 21.32 5.03 15.04
CA ALA A 40 20.32 6.05 15.37
C ALA A 40 19.19 6.14 14.33
N SER A 41 19.50 6.08 13.04
CA SER A 41 18.50 6.06 11.97
C SER A 41 17.68 4.77 11.95
N MET A 42 18.30 3.62 12.21
CA MET A 42 17.59 2.33 12.36
C MET A 42 16.67 2.33 13.59
N LEU A 43 17.13 2.85 14.73
CA LEU A 43 16.33 2.98 15.95
C LEU A 43 15.15 3.93 15.75
N SER A 44 15.36 5.08 15.12
CA SER A 44 14.30 6.04 14.80
C SER A 44 13.27 5.46 13.82
N GLY A 45 13.74 4.79 12.75
CA GLY A 45 12.88 4.09 11.80
C GLY A 45 12.13 2.90 12.40
N SER A 46 12.69 2.23 13.41
CA SER A 46 12.00 1.15 14.14
C SER A 46 10.88 1.70 15.04
N ASN A 47 11.10 2.88 15.64
CA ASN A 47 10.12 3.53 16.50
C ASN A 47 8.97 4.12 15.70
N SER A 48 9.25 4.71 14.53
CA SER A 48 8.24 5.23 13.61
C SER A 48 7.33 4.11 13.09
N ALA A 49 7.92 2.99 12.66
CA ALA A 49 7.18 1.81 12.21
C ALA A 49 6.28 1.24 13.31
N ARG A 50 6.81 1.08 14.54
CA ARG A 50 6.04 0.60 15.69
C ARG A 50 4.86 1.51 16.03
N LYS A 51 5.08 2.83 16.03
CA LYS A 51 4.03 3.82 16.28
C LYS A 51 2.93 3.75 15.22
N ALA A 52 3.30 3.69 13.95
CA ALA A 52 2.37 3.53 12.84
C ALA A 52 1.56 2.23 12.97
N SER A 53 2.18 1.09 13.33
CA SER A 53 1.45 -0.17 13.55
C SER A 53 0.40 -0.08 14.66
N LEU A 54 0.64 0.70 15.72
CA LEU A 54 -0.36 0.94 16.77
C LEU A 54 -1.57 1.72 16.24
N PHE A 55 -1.32 2.74 15.42
CA PHE A 55 -2.39 3.47 14.75
C PHE A 55 -3.19 2.59 13.79
N VAL A 56 -2.53 1.77 12.97
CA VAL A 56 -3.21 0.81 12.08
C VAL A 56 -4.12 -0.13 12.88
N LYS A 57 -3.59 -0.73 13.95
CA LYS A 57 -4.37 -1.63 14.82
C LYS A 57 -5.60 -0.92 15.41
N ARG A 58 -5.45 0.33 15.85
CA ARG A 58 -6.57 1.12 16.39
C ARG A 58 -7.58 1.48 15.30
N GLY A 59 -7.13 1.84 14.11
CA GLY A 59 -7.98 2.13 12.95
C GLY A 59 -8.85 0.95 12.56
N MET A 60 -8.28 -0.26 12.51
CA MET A 60 -9.03 -1.49 12.26
C MET A 60 -10.09 -1.76 13.34
N GLN A 61 -9.74 -1.58 14.61
CA GLN A 61 -10.71 -1.75 15.71
C GLN A 61 -11.90 -0.79 15.55
N LEU A 62 -11.63 0.48 15.25
CA LEU A 62 -12.70 1.48 15.05
C LEU A 62 -13.59 1.13 13.85
N LEU A 63 -13.00 0.68 12.75
CA LEU A 63 -13.75 0.26 11.57
C LEU A 63 -14.66 -0.93 11.86
N VAL A 64 -14.18 -1.95 12.58
CA VAL A 64 -15.02 -3.11 12.99
C VAL A 64 -16.22 -2.68 13.84
N HIS A 65 -16.11 -1.57 14.58
CA HIS A 65 -17.21 -1.00 15.34
C HIS A 65 -18.06 0.00 14.53
N GLY A 66 -17.82 0.16 13.23
CA GLY A 66 -18.51 1.09 12.34
C GLY A 66 -18.17 2.56 12.59
N ASN A 67 -17.12 2.87 13.36
CA ASN A 67 -16.66 4.23 13.55
C ASN A 67 -15.67 4.62 12.44
N VAL A 68 -16.23 4.88 11.27
CA VAL A 68 -15.49 5.06 10.00
C VAL A 68 -14.57 6.27 10.04
N GLU A 69 -15.08 7.44 10.47
CA GLU A 69 -14.27 8.68 10.49
C GLU A 69 -13.11 8.61 11.49
N ALA A 70 -13.35 8.05 12.68
CA ALA A 70 -12.27 7.84 13.64
C ALA A 70 -11.25 6.81 13.13
N SER A 71 -11.70 5.79 12.38
CA SER A 71 -10.82 4.84 11.72
C SER A 71 -9.89 5.54 10.71
N LEU A 72 -10.44 6.39 9.84
CA LEU A 72 -9.65 7.19 8.89
C LEU A 72 -8.62 8.05 9.60
N THR A 73 -9.01 8.72 10.69
CA THR A 73 -8.09 9.55 11.49
C THR A 73 -6.89 8.73 12.00
N MET A 74 -7.12 7.49 12.43
CA MET A 74 -6.01 6.61 12.84
C MET A 74 -5.11 6.23 11.66
N PHE A 75 -5.68 5.94 10.50
CA PHE A 75 -4.87 5.62 9.32
C PHE A 75 -4.04 6.81 8.83
N GLU A 76 -4.57 8.03 8.87
CA GLU A 76 -3.76 9.22 8.57
C GLU A 76 -2.63 9.42 9.58
N ASN A 77 -2.87 9.19 10.87
CA ASN A 77 -1.80 9.21 11.87
C ASN A 77 -0.74 8.12 11.66
N ALA A 78 -1.13 6.96 11.12
CA ALA A 78 -0.18 5.92 10.72
C ALA A 78 0.72 6.41 9.58
N LEU A 79 0.14 7.04 8.54
CA LEU A 79 0.89 7.59 7.41
C LEU A 79 1.80 8.75 7.82
N LEU A 80 1.36 9.62 8.73
CA LEU A 80 2.22 10.67 9.31
C LEU A 80 3.39 10.09 10.11
N SER A 81 3.20 8.93 10.74
CA SER A 81 4.24 8.26 11.52
C SER A 81 5.22 7.51 10.63
N ASP A 82 4.73 6.79 9.62
CA ASP A 82 5.56 6.07 8.66
C ASP A 82 4.91 6.04 7.26
N PRO A 83 5.27 6.99 6.37
CA PRO A 83 4.69 7.09 5.02
C PRO A 83 4.93 5.85 4.15
N ARG A 84 5.95 5.04 4.46
CA ARG A 84 6.28 3.82 3.71
C ARG A 84 5.20 2.74 3.83
N GLN A 85 4.29 2.87 4.81
CA GLN A 85 3.19 1.93 4.99
C GLN A 85 2.06 2.14 4.00
N LYS A 86 2.01 3.26 3.28
CA LYS A 86 0.89 3.61 2.39
C LYS A 86 0.55 2.50 1.39
N PRO A 87 1.50 1.86 0.69
CA PRO A 87 1.18 0.79 -0.25
C PRO A 87 0.68 -0.49 0.42
N TYR A 88 0.73 -0.63 1.75
CA TYR A 88 0.31 -1.84 2.46
C TYR A 88 -0.96 -1.62 3.29
N LEU A 89 -1.62 -0.47 3.13
CA LEU A 89 -2.70 0.00 4.01
C LEU A 89 -4.08 -0.15 3.35
N TRP A 90 -4.38 -1.32 2.79
CA TRP A 90 -5.69 -1.63 2.21
C TRP A 90 -6.88 -1.38 3.16
N GLN A 91 -6.70 -1.51 4.48
CA GLN A 91 -7.78 -1.25 5.45
C GLN A 91 -8.23 0.22 5.44
N ARG A 92 -7.31 1.16 5.10
CA ARG A 92 -7.67 2.56 4.87
C ARG A 92 -8.60 2.68 3.66
N GLY A 93 -8.35 1.92 2.59
CA GLY A 93 -9.22 1.84 1.42
C GLY A 93 -10.65 1.47 1.78
N LEU A 94 -10.82 0.51 2.69
CA LEU A 94 -12.15 0.12 3.19
C LEU A 94 -12.84 1.24 3.98
N SER A 95 -12.11 1.91 4.88
CA SER A 95 -12.68 3.06 5.59
C SER A 95 -13.06 4.20 4.63
N LEU A 96 -12.28 4.44 3.57
CA LEU A 96 -12.61 5.41 2.54
C LEU A 96 -13.87 5.03 1.77
N TYR A 97 -14.03 3.75 1.43
CA TYR A 97 -15.26 3.25 0.81
C TYR A 97 -16.50 3.53 1.68
N TYR A 98 -16.44 3.17 2.97
CA TYR A 98 -17.56 3.40 3.90
C TYR A 98 -17.80 4.89 4.21
N ALA A 99 -16.80 5.74 4.04
CA ALA A 99 -16.93 7.20 4.12
C ALA A 99 -17.45 7.84 2.81
N ASN A 100 -17.78 7.04 1.79
CA ASN A 100 -18.12 7.48 0.43
C ASN A 100 -17.00 8.27 -0.28
N ARG A 101 -15.74 8.15 0.16
CA ARG A 101 -14.55 8.76 -0.45
C ARG A 101 -13.97 7.83 -1.53
N PHE A 102 -14.81 7.46 -2.49
CA PHE A 102 -14.53 6.37 -3.44
C PHE A 102 -13.30 6.62 -4.32
N ALA A 103 -13.09 7.85 -4.80
CA ALA A 103 -11.93 8.17 -5.64
C ALA A 103 -10.61 7.92 -4.89
N GLU A 104 -10.54 8.31 -3.61
CA GLU A 104 -9.37 8.07 -2.78
C GLU A 104 -9.22 6.59 -2.42
N GLY A 105 -10.33 5.88 -2.20
CA GLY A 105 -10.35 4.45 -1.97
C GLY A 105 -9.75 3.68 -3.16
N ALA A 106 -10.18 4.01 -4.39
CA ALA A 106 -9.64 3.42 -5.61
C ALA A 106 -8.13 3.62 -5.74
N VAL A 107 -7.63 4.83 -5.47
CA VAL A 107 -6.18 5.11 -5.46
C VAL A 107 -5.47 4.24 -4.42
N GLN A 108 -6.01 4.15 -3.20
CA GLN A 108 -5.43 3.35 -2.13
C GLN A 108 -5.33 1.85 -2.50
N PHE A 109 -6.36 1.29 -3.13
CA PHE A 109 -6.34 -0.12 -3.56
C PHE A 109 -5.41 -0.36 -4.75
N ARG A 110 -5.27 0.59 -5.69
CA ARG A 110 -4.27 0.52 -6.76
C ARG A 110 -2.84 0.46 -6.21
N GLU A 111 -2.55 1.27 -5.20
CA GLU A 111 -1.24 1.26 -4.54
C GLU A 111 -0.98 -0.07 -3.82
N ASP A 112 -2.01 -0.69 -3.24
CA ASP A 112 -1.90 -2.00 -2.57
C ASP A 112 -1.67 -3.15 -3.55
N VAL A 113 -2.50 -3.26 -4.58
CA VAL A 113 -2.34 -4.28 -5.64
C VAL A 113 -0.97 -4.21 -6.31
N ALA A 114 -0.38 -3.01 -6.45
CA ALA A 114 0.95 -2.84 -7.03
C ALA A 114 2.05 -3.56 -6.23
N VAL A 115 1.90 -3.72 -4.91
CA VAL A 115 2.83 -4.46 -4.04
C VAL A 115 2.33 -5.85 -3.64
N ASN A 116 1.04 -6.14 -3.83
CA ASN A 116 0.41 -7.43 -3.59
C ASN A 116 -0.38 -7.91 -4.84
N PRO A 117 0.30 -8.28 -5.93
CA PRO A 117 -0.33 -8.45 -7.24
C PRO A 117 -1.12 -9.76 -7.39
N ASN A 118 -1.29 -10.55 -6.33
CA ASN A 118 -2.06 -11.81 -6.37
C ASN A 118 -3.34 -11.75 -5.54
N ASP A 119 -3.58 -10.65 -4.82
CA ASP A 119 -4.79 -10.52 -4.02
C ASP A 119 -5.93 -9.98 -4.87
N THR A 120 -6.90 -10.86 -5.11
CA THR A 120 -8.07 -10.52 -5.90
C THR A 120 -9.04 -9.63 -5.14
N GLU A 121 -8.97 -9.58 -3.82
CA GLU A 121 -9.91 -8.81 -3.02
C GLU A 121 -9.75 -7.30 -3.24
N GLU A 122 -8.52 -6.78 -3.18
CA GLU A 122 -8.24 -5.36 -3.37
C GLU A 122 -8.53 -4.91 -4.80
N SER A 123 -8.34 -5.78 -5.78
CA SER A 123 -8.75 -5.50 -7.17
C SER A 123 -10.27 -5.33 -7.31
N ILE A 124 -11.05 -6.14 -6.58
CA ILE A 124 -12.51 -6.04 -6.53
C ILE A 124 -12.92 -4.75 -5.81
N TRP A 125 -12.32 -4.45 -4.65
CA TRP A 125 -12.61 -3.21 -3.93
C TRP A 125 -12.25 -1.95 -4.72
N CYS A 126 -11.15 -1.98 -5.47
CA CYS A 126 -10.79 -0.94 -6.42
C CYS A 126 -11.89 -0.74 -7.47
N PHE A 127 -12.32 -1.83 -8.11
CA PHE A 127 -13.41 -1.79 -9.09
C PHE A 127 -14.71 -1.23 -8.51
N ILE A 128 -15.11 -1.67 -7.31
CA ILE A 128 -16.33 -1.19 -6.66
C ILE A 128 -16.23 0.33 -6.38
N CYS A 129 -15.09 0.81 -5.89
CA CYS A 129 -14.86 2.24 -5.72
C CYS A 129 -14.99 3.01 -7.05
N GLU A 130 -14.33 2.53 -8.10
CA GLU A 130 -14.36 3.18 -9.42
C GLU A 130 -15.74 3.15 -10.05
N ALA A 131 -16.48 2.06 -9.90
CA ALA A 131 -17.85 1.98 -10.40
C ALA A 131 -18.74 3.05 -9.74
N ARG A 132 -18.52 3.35 -8.45
CA ARG A 132 -19.22 4.44 -7.75
C ARG A 132 -18.80 5.84 -8.19
N VAL A 133 -17.63 5.99 -8.82
CA VAL A 133 -17.12 7.28 -9.31
C VAL A 133 -17.53 7.54 -10.77
N GLN A 134 -17.37 6.53 -11.64
CA GLN A 134 -17.45 6.70 -13.09
C GLN A 134 -18.36 5.69 -13.80
N GLY A 135 -19.11 4.89 -13.04
CA GLY A 135 -20.00 3.86 -13.55
C GLY A 135 -19.32 2.53 -13.84
N VAL A 136 -20.11 1.47 -13.82
CA VAL A 136 -19.69 0.06 -13.95
C VAL A 136 -18.93 -0.20 -15.24
N GLU A 137 -19.44 0.29 -16.38
CA GLU A 137 -18.85 0.04 -17.68
C GLU A 137 -17.45 0.65 -17.79
N ASN A 138 -17.26 1.87 -17.28
CA ASN A 138 -15.96 2.53 -17.31
C ASN A 138 -14.99 1.90 -16.30
N ALA A 139 -15.45 1.56 -15.10
CA ALA A 139 -14.65 0.83 -14.12
C ALA A 139 -14.17 -0.52 -14.66
N ARG A 140 -15.01 -1.22 -15.44
CA ARG A 140 -14.65 -2.51 -16.05
C ARG A 140 -13.52 -2.39 -17.07
N LYS A 141 -13.48 -1.31 -17.86
CA LYS A 141 -12.41 -1.07 -18.85
C LYS A 141 -11.02 -0.94 -18.23
N GLN A 142 -10.95 -0.56 -16.95
CA GLN A 142 -9.70 -0.36 -16.21
C GLN A 142 -9.58 -1.29 -15.00
N PHE A 143 -10.35 -2.38 -15.00
CA PHE A 143 -10.35 -3.39 -13.95
C PHE A 143 -8.91 -3.92 -13.75
N LEU A 144 -8.46 -3.92 -12.50
CA LEU A 144 -7.10 -4.34 -12.17
C LEU A 144 -6.94 -5.84 -12.37
N GLU A 145 -6.06 -6.21 -13.31
CA GLU A 145 -5.69 -7.61 -13.46
C GLU A 145 -4.67 -8.01 -12.40
N VAL A 146 -4.99 -9.05 -11.64
CA VAL A 146 -4.09 -9.66 -10.67
C VAL A 146 -3.75 -11.10 -11.05
N GLY A 147 -2.69 -11.63 -10.46
CA GLY A 147 -2.27 -13.01 -10.59
C GLY A 147 -3.21 -13.99 -9.88
N GLN A 148 -2.72 -15.20 -9.64
CA GLN A 148 -3.58 -16.28 -9.15
C GLN A 148 -3.78 -16.21 -7.63
N ASP A 149 -4.98 -15.83 -7.20
CA ASP A 149 -5.39 -15.95 -5.81
C ASP A 149 -5.52 -17.44 -5.41
N ARG A 150 -5.06 -17.81 -4.22
CA ARG A 150 -5.11 -19.21 -3.75
C ARG A 150 -6.49 -19.62 -3.22
N ARG A 151 -7.37 -18.66 -2.94
CA ARG A 151 -8.71 -18.87 -2.38
C ARG A 151 -9.71 -19.09 -3.53
N PRO A 152 -10.30 -20.30 -3.71
CA PRO A 152 -11.20 -20.57 -4.84
C PRO A 152 -12.45 -19.68 -4.87
N VAL A 153 -12.96 -19.26 -3.69
CA VAL A 153 -14.10 -18.34 -3.59
C VAL A 153 -13.74 -16.98 -4.18
N MET A 154 -12.54 -16.48 -3.90
CA MET A 154 -12.10 -15.18 -4.38
C MET A 154 -11.81 -15.18 -5.89
N GLN A 155 -11.26 -16.27 -6.44
CA GLN A 155 -11.14 -16.43 -7.89
C GLN A 155 -12.50 -16.36 -8.62
N LYS A 156 -13.54 -16.96 -8.03
CA LYS A 156 -14.90 -16.89 -8.59
C LYS A 156 -15.46 -15.47 -8.52
N ALA A 157 -15.34 -14.82 -7.36
CA ALA A 157 -15.75 -13.42 -7.18
C ALA A 157 -15.03 -12.50 -8.16
N TYR A 158 -13.72 -12.66 -8.32
CA TYR A 158 -12.91 -11.90 -9.26
C TYR A 158 -13.40 -12.02 -10.71
N LYS A 159 -13.60 -13.24 -11.21
CA LYS A 159 -14.16 -13.47 -12.56
C LYS A 159 -15.55 -12.86 -12.70
N LEU A 160 -16.37 -12.96 -11.65
CA LEU A 160 -17.69 -12.35 -11.62
C LEU A 160 -17.61 -10.82 -11.79
N PHE A 161 -16.74 -10.15 -11.05
CA PHE A 161 -16.56 -8.70 -11.16
C PHE A 161 -15.85 -8.28 -12.45
N LYS A 162 -14.90 -9.06 -12.95
CA LYS A 162 -14.15 -8.80 -14.20
C LYS A 162 -15.00 -9.01 -15.45
N ASP A 163 -15.73 -10.13 -15.51
CA ASP A 163 -16.39 -10.63 -16.72
C ASP A 163 -17.92 -10.38 -16.73
N GLY A 164 -18.50 -9.80 -15.67
CA GLY A 164 -19.82 -9.15 -15.72
C GLY A 164 -20.95 -9.75 -14.88
N GLY A 165 -20.66 -10.62 -13.91
CA GLY A 165 -21.70 -11.31 -13.14
C GLY A 165 -22.15 -10.69 -11.81
N LEU A 166 -21.74 -9.48 -11.44
CA LEU A 166 -22.36 -8.72 -10.33
C LEU A 166 -22.65 -7.29 -10.75
N TYR A 167 -23.75 -7.17 -11.48
CA TYR A 167 -24.39 -5.96 -11.95
C TYR A 167 -25.08 -5.18 -10.80
N HIS A 168 -25.66 -5.88 -9.83
CA HIS A 168 -26.64 -5.31 -8.90
C HIS A 168 -26.08 -4.39 -7.79
N GLU A 169 -24.90 -4.65 -7.24
CA GLU A 169 -24.32 -3.79 -6.18
C GLU A 169 -23.72 -2.49 -6.74
N ALA A 170 -23.11 -2.58 -7.93
CA ALA A 170 -22.43 -1.46 -8.56
C ALA A 170 -23.40 -0.50 -9.30
N GLU A 171 -24.62 -0.96 -9.62
CA GLU A 171 -25.71 -0.13 -10.16
C GLU A 171 -26.55 0.59 -9.10
N GLY A 172 -26.36 0.30 -7.82
CA GLY A 172 -27.15 0.91 -6.74
C GLY A 172 -28.48 0.21 -6.43
N ASN A 173 -28.67 -1.06 -6.87
CA ASN A 173 -29.79 -1.90 -6.42
C ASN A 173 -29.53 -2.39 -4.98
N ALA A 174 -29.82 -1.52 -4.02
CA ALA A 174 -29.55 -1.73 -2.61
C ALA A 174 -30.20 -3.00 -2.03
N GLU A 175 -31.36 -3.42 -2.55
CA GLU A 175 -32.10 -4.59 -2.04
C GLU A 175 -31.43 -5.93 -2.38
N ASP A 176 -30.91 -6.08 -3.59
CA ASP A 176 -30.19 -7.30 -4.00
C ASP A 176 -28.86 -7.42 -3.26
N ALA A 177 -28.13 -6.31 -3.12
CA ALA A 177 -26.90 -6.23 -2.33
C ALA A 177 -27.17 -6.57 -0.86
N LYS A 178 -28.25 -6.03 -0.29
CA LYS A 178 -28.71 -6.33 1.08
C LYS A 178 -28.99 -7.82 1.25
N SER A 179 -29.74 -8.43 0.34
CA SER A 179 -30.05 -9.86 0.38
C SER A 179 -28.79 -10.73 0.42
N ALA A 180 -27.83 -10.46 -0.48
CA ALA A 180 -26.58 -11.20 -0.56
C ALA A 180 -25.70 -11.03 0.69
N ILE A 181 -25.60 -9.81 1.22
CA ILE A 181 -24.77 -9.51 2.40
C ILE A 181 -25.40 -10.09 3.67
N LEU A 182 -26.72 -10.01 3.84
CA LEU A 182 -27.42 -10.65 4.96
C LEU A 182 -27.28 -12.18 4.92
N ALA A 183 -27.36 -12.78 3.74
CA ALA A 183 -27.12 -14.22 3.58
C ALA A 183 -25.69 -14.60 4.00
N ALA A 184 -24.68 -13.82 3.60
CA ALA A 184 -23.29 -14.03 4.00
C ALA A 184 -23.09 -13.92 5.52
N CYS A 185 -23.68 -12.90 6.17
CA CYS A 185 -23.66 -12.70 7.62
C CYS A 185 -24.22 -13.90 8.40
N ARG A 186 -25.24 -14.57 7.84
CA ARG A 186 -25.95 -15.69 8.48
C ARG A 186 -25.29 -17.05 8.27
N THR A 187 -24.23 -17.13 7.46
CA THR A 187 -23.49 -18.39 7.28
C THR A 187 -22.75 -18.79 8.57
N PRO A 188 -22.51 -20.10 8.80
CA PRO A 188 -21.70 -20.56 9.95
C PRO A 188 -20.29 -19.97 9.98
N TYR A 189 -19.75 -19.53 8.83
CA TYR A 189 -18.49 -18.81 8.71
C TYR A 189 -18.66 -17.35 9.17
N GLY A 190 -19.62 -16.60 8.62
CA GLY A 190 -19.91 -15.22 9.01
C GLY A 190 -20.29 -15.04 10.50
N LEU A 191 -20.90 -16.07 11.10
CA LEU A 191 -21.24 -16.07 12.52
C LEU A 191 -20.06 -16.41 13.44
N ARG A 192 -19.11 -17.25 13.00
CA ARG A 192 -18.11 -17.89 13.90
C ARG A 192 -16.64 -17.65 13.56
N SER A 193 -16.29 -17.18 12.36
CA SER A 193 -14.88 -17.10 11.94
C SER A 193 -14.08 -16.13 12.81
N GLY A 194 -14.73 -15.06 13.31
CA GLY A 194 -14.07 -13.97 14.02
C GLY A 194 -13.05 -13.22 13.14
N ASP A 195 -13.00 -13.53 11.84
CA ASP A 195 -12.09 -12.87 10.93
C ASP A 195 -12.63 -11.51 10.49
N TYR A 196 -11.71 -10.74 9.93
CA TYR A 196 -11.96 -9.38 9.54
C TYR A 196 -13.05 -9.30 8.44
N MET A 197 -13.11 -10.28 7.55
CA MET A 197 -14.08 -10.34 6.44
C MET A 197 -15.50 -10.60 6.89
N ALA A 198 -15.71 -11.54 7.82
CA ALA A 198 -17.01 -11.76 8.44
C ALA A 198 -17.48 -10.52 9.23
N SER A 199 -16.53 -9.79 9.83
CA SER A 199 -16.80 -8.54 10.52
C SER A 199 -17.21 -7.43 9.55
N LEU A 200 -16.60 -7.34 8.36
CA LEU A 200 -16.95 -6.34 7.35
C LEU A 200 -18.40 -6.46 6.85
N ALA A 201 -18.94 -7.67 6.71
CA ALA A 201 -20.33 -7.85 6.33
C ALA A 201 -21.30 -7.23 7.37
N LYS A 202 -20.99 -7.38 8.67
CA LYS A 202 -21.75 -6.75 9.77
C LYS A 202 -21.57 -5.24 9.78
N VAL A 203 -20.35 -4.74 9.53
CA VAL A 203 -20.08 -3.30 9.38
C VAL A 203 -20.90 -2.73 8.24
N HIS A 204 -20.98 -3.43 7.11
CA HIS A 204 -21.78 -3.00 5.97
C HIS A 204 -23.25 -2.84 6.36
N CYS A 205 -23.85 -3.85 7.02
CA CYS A 205 -25.22 -3.74 7.51
C CYS A 205 -25.39 -2.54 8.44
N LYS A 206 -24.48 -2.33 9.39
CA LYS A 206 -24.53 -1.19 10.32
C LYS A 206 -24.44 0.16 9.59
N CYS A 207 -23.48 0.33 8.68
CA CYS A 207 -23.28 1.56 7.93
C CYS A 207 -24.45 1.89 6.99
N ARG A 208 -25.22 0.88 6.57
CA ARG A 208 -26.40 1.03 5.71
C ARG A 208 -27.73 1.03 6.48
N GLY A 209 -27.71 0.86 7.80
CA GLY A 209 -28.92 0.75 8.61
C GLY A 209 -29.74 -0.52 8.32
N TRP A 210 -29.10 -1.62 7.91
CA TRP A 210 -29.76 -2.90 7.67
C TRP A 210 -29.79 -3.75 8.93
N GLU A 211 -30.96 -4.29 9.27
CA GLU A 211 -31.13 -5.23 10.39
C GLU A 211 -30.54 -6.60 10.03
N LEU A 212 -29.75 -7.18 10.96
CA LEU A 212 -29.06 -8.46 10.82
C LEU A 212 -29.98 -9.65 11.12
#